data_AF-A0A953MRH9-F1
#
_entry.id   AF-A0A953MRH9-F1
#
_cell.length_a   1.000
_cell.length_b   1.000
_cell.length_c   1.000
_cell.angle_alpha   90.00
_cell.angle_beta   90.00
_cell.angle_gamma   90.00
#
_symmetry.space_group_name_H-M   'P 1'
#
loop_
_entity.id
_entity.type
_entity.pdbx_description
1 polymer ?
#
loop_
_entity_poly.entity_id
_entity_poly.type
_entity_poly.pdbx_seq_one_letter_code
_entity_poly.pdbx_strand_id
1 'polypeptide(L)' 'MSNKAKIEYLQEIRKRYFIITRKEKTLVRDEFCTVCKYNRKYAVRLINKKEDLTAKQKKKGRRSK' A
#
# COMPACT_ATOMS: atom_id res chain seq x y z
N MET A 1 -8.37 -12.10 3.70
CA MET A 1 -7.03 -12.28 3.11
C MET A 1 -5.96 -12.27 4.18
N SER A 2 -4.98 -13.16 4.08
CA SER A 2 -3.74 -13.14 4.87
C SER A 2 -2.91 -11.88 4.56
N ASN A 3 -2.06 -11.45 5.50
CA ASN A 3 -1.22 -10.27 5.32
C ASN A 3 -0.26 -10.39 4.12
N LYS A 4 0.27 -11.58 3.84
CA LYS A 4 1.13 -11.84 2.67
C LYS A 4 0.38 -11.60 1.35
N ALA A 5 -0.81 -12.19 1.22
CA ALA A 5 -1.67 -12.01 0.04
C ALA A 5 -2.04 -10.54 -0.19
N LYS A 6 -2.28 -9.76 0.87
CA LYS A 6 -2.55 -8.31 0.74
C LYS A 6 -1.35 -7.54 0.21
N ILE A 7 -0.12 -7.94 0.55
CA ILE A 7 1.12 -7.30 0.08
C ILE A 7 1.33 -7.62 -1.40
N GLU A 8 1.21 -8.88 -1.79
CA GLU A 8 1.30 -9.32 -3.20
C GLU A 8 0.25 -8.60 -4.06
N TYR A 9 -0.99 -8.53 -3.57
CA TYR A 9 -2.05 -7.81 -4.26
C TYR A 9 -1.77 -6.31 -4.36
N LEU A 10 -1.23 -5.69 -3.31
CA LEU A 10 -0.80 -4.29 -3.34
C LEU A 10 0.28 -4.05 -4.40
N GLN A 11 1.27 -4.95 -4.54
CA GLN A 11 2.33 -4.80 -5.54
C GLN A 11 1.78 -4.82 -6.96
N GLU A 12 0.86 -5.74 -7.28
CA GLU A 12 0.19 -5.79 -8.57
C GLU A 12 -0.66 -4.54 -8.85
N ILE A 13 -1.42 -4.08 -7.84
CA ILE A 13 -2.22 -2.86 -7.95
C ILE A 13 -1.32 -1.64 -8.20
N ARG A 14 -0.15 -1.55 -7.57
CA ARG A 14 0.78 -0.43 -7.77
C ARG A 14 1.31 -0.38 -9.20
N LYS A 15 1.72 -1.52 -9.76
CA LYS A 15 2.17 -1.59 -11.16
C LYS A 15 1.11 -1.00 -12.10
N ARG A 16 -0.15 -1.41 -11.93
CA ARG A 16 -1.28 -0.90 -12.72
C ARG A 16 -1.55 0.58 -12.47
N TYR A 17 -1.60 0.99 -11.19
CA TYR A 17 -1.96 2.35 -10.78
C TYR A 17 -1.03 3.45 -11.33
N PHE A 18 0.26 3.14 -11.53
CA PHE A 18 1.21 4.11 -12.08
C PHE A 18 1.12 4.27 -13.60
N ILE A 19 0.60 3.27 -14.32
CA ILE A 19 0.53 3.26 -15.78
C ILE A 19 -0.79 3.88 -16.28
N ILE A 20 -1.90 3.65 -15.58
CA ILE A 20 -3.25 4.03 -16.02
C ILE A 20 -3.58 5.53 -15.85
N THR A 21 -4.67 5.95 -16.47
CA THR A 21 -5.17 7.34 -16.44
C THR A 21 -5.85 7.70 -15.12
N ARG A 22 -6.10 8.99 -14.86
CA ARG A 22 -6.73 9.47 -13.60
C ARG A 22 -8.11 8.88 -13.33
N LYS A 23 -8.90 8.61 -14.37
CA LYS A 23 -10.25 8.03 -14.24
C LYS A 23 -10.16 6.58 -13.74
N GLU A 24 -9.29 5.79 -14.36
CA GLU A 24 -9.08 4.37 -14.02
C GLU A 24 -8.43 4.19 -12.64
N LYS A 25 -7.58 5.13 -12.20
CA LYS A 25 -7.01 5.13 -10.84
C LYS A 25 -8.07 5.10 -9.75
N THR A 26 -9.22 5.71 -10.00
CA THR A 26 -10.34 5.74 -9.05
C THR A 26 -10.94 4.35 -8.90
N LEU A 27 -11.21 3.68 -10.03
CA LEU A 27 -11.75 2.31 -10.07
C LEU A 27 -10.81 1.32 -9.38
N VAL A 28 -9.52 1.35 -9.73
CA VAL A 28 -8.51 0.45 -9.16
C VAL A 28 -8.36 0.65 -7.64
N ARG A 29 -8.45 1.90 -7.16
CA ARG A 29 -8.44 2.18 -5.72
C ARG A 29 -9.67 1.62 -5.02
N ASP A 30 -10.84 1.79 -5.61
CA ASP A 30 -12.10 1.38 -4.99
C ASP A 30 -12.21 -0.15 -4.94
N GLU A 31 -11.79 -0.85 -5.99
CA GLU A 31 -11.61 -2.31 -6.01
C GLU A 31 -10.64 -2.79 -4.93
N PHE A 32 -9.47 -2.14 -4.79
CA PHE A 32 -8.51 -2.48 -3.76
C PHE A 32 -9.09 -2.31 -2.35
N CYS A 33 -9.93 -1.29 -2.13
CA CYS A 33 -10.61 -1.06 -0.86
C CYS A 33 -11.62 -2.18 -0.54
N THR A 34 -12.43 -2.60 -1.51
CA THR A 34 -13.45 -3.64 -1.29
C THR A 34 -12.82 -5.01 -1.04
N VAL A 35 -11.80 -5.39 -1.82
CA VAL A 35 -11.11 -6.69 -1.70
C VAL A 35 -10.32 -6.79 -0.39
N CYS A 36 -9.53 -5.76 -0.04
CA CYS A 36 -8.71 -5.77 1.17
C CYS A 36 -9.47 -5.34 2.44
N LYS A 37 -10.71 -4.86 2.30
CA LYS A 37 -11.54 -4.23 3.34
C LYS A 37 -10.82 -3.06 4.03
N TYR A 38 -10.17 -2.22 3.24
CA TYR A 38 -9.50 -1.01 3.71
C TYR A 38 -10.34 0.23 3.47
N ASN A 39 -10.18 1.23 4.35
CA ASN A 39 -10.70 2.55 4.05
C ASN A 39 -9.91 3.17 2.89
N ARG A 40 -10.60 3.89 2.02
CA ARG A 40 -10.05 4.64 0.88
C ARG A 40 -8.83 5.50 1.24
N LYS A 41 -8.87 6.19 2.37
CA LYS A 41 -7.73 7.00 2.85
C LYS A 41 -6.48 6.14 3.08
N TYR A 42 -6.66 4.95 3.66
CA TYR A 42 -5.58 4.03 3.95
C TYR A 42 -5.03 3.37 2.68
N ALA A 43 -5.92 2.97 1.75
CA ALA A 43 -5.54 2.43 0.46
C ALA A 43 -4.65 3.38 -0.36
N VAL A 44 -5.07 4.65 -0.47
CA VAL A 44 -4.28 5.69 -1.15
C VAL A 44 -2.90 5.83 -0.53
N ARG A 45 -2.83 5.86 0.80
CA ARG A 45 -1.57 5.94 1.53
C ARG A 45 -0.66 4.76 1.19
N LEU A 46 -1.18 3.54 1.15
CA LEU A 46 -0.40 2.34 0.82
C LEU A 46 0.14 2.37 -0.62
N ILE A 47 -0.71 2.71 -1.59
CA ILE A 47 -0.34 2.77 -3.01
C ILE A 47 0.74 3.84 -3.26
N ASN A 48 0.61 5.00 -2.61
CA ASN A 48 1.54 6.13 -2.78
C ASN A 48 2.79 6.05 -1.89
N LYS A 49 2.81 5.20 -0.85
CA LYS A 49 3.94 5.09 0.08
C LYS A 49 5.14 4.50 -0.64
N LYS A 50 6.10 5.33 -1.06
CA LYS A 50 7.36 4.87 -1.67
C LYS A 50 7.89 3.66 -0.87
N GLU A 51 8.21 2.59 -1.58
CA GLU A 51 8.90 1.47 -0.93
C GLU A 51 10.25 2.02 -0.50
N ASP A 52 10.32 2.48 0.75
CA ASP A 52 11.56 2.88 1.37
C ASP A 52 12.39 1.61 1.53
N LEU A 53 13.02 1.17 0.44
CA LEU A 53 13.96 0.05 0.37
C LEU A 53 15.12 0.23 1.36
N THR A 54 15.29 1.45 1.89
CA THR A 54 16.36 1.86 2.80
C THR A 54 15.94 1.96 4.28
N ALA A 55 14.64 1.93 4.60
CA ALA A 55 14.19 2.07 5.98
C ALA A 55 13.81 0.71 6.60
N LYS A 56 14.81 -0.17 6.77
CA LYS A 56 14.83 -1.01 7.98
C LYS A 56 14.84 0.00 9.14
N GLN A 57 13.66 0.37 9.63
CA GLN A 57 13.53 1.26 10.79
C GLN A 57 14.45 0.68 11.86
N LYS A 58 15.58 1.36 12.16
CA LYS A 58 16.37 1.02 13.33
C LYS A 58 15.38 1.09 14.48
N LYS A 59 15.05 -0.06 15.08
CA LYS A 59 14.25 -0.08 16.30
C LYS A 59 15.01 0.84 17.25
N LYS A 60 14.46 2.02 17.55
CA LYS A 60 15.05 2.93 18.52
C LYS A 60 14.93 2.17 19.84
N GLY A 61 16.00 1.47 20.22
CA GLY A 61 16.05 0.70 21.44
C GLY A 61 15.62 1.59 22.59
N ARG A 62 14.99 1.01 23.60
CA ARG A 62 14.69 1.72 24.85
C ARG A 62 15.99 2.39 25.31
N ARG A 63 15.98 3.71 25.52
CA ARG A 63 17.14 4.38 26.14
C ARG A 63 17.35 3.68 27.48
N SER A 64 18.46 2.96 27.62
CA SER A 64 18.90 2.49 28.92
C SER A 64 19.20 3.73 29.75
N LYS A 65 18.62 3.77 30.95
CA LYS A 65 18.98 4.76 31.97
C LYS A 65 20.23 4.25 32.70
#